data_AF-A0A2E9LTT0-F1
#
_entry.id   AF-A0A2E9LTT0-F1
#
_cell.length_a   1.000
_cell.length_b   1.000
_cell.length_c   1.000
_cell.angle_alpha   90.00
_cell.angle_beta   90.00
_cell.angle_gamma   90.00
#
_symmetry.space_group_name_H-M   'P 1'
#
loop_
_entity.id
_entity.type
_entity.pdbx_description
1 polymer ?
#
loop_
_entity_poly.entity_id
_entity_poly.type
_entity_poly.pdbx_seq_one_letter_code
_entity_poly.pdbx_strand_id
1 'polypeptide(L)'
;MRIQVSRDKSWYARFRELELHVDDEHLFDIKAGEAMIIDIPPNAKTIHGKMDWLEMNLLSLENIGAGEQIKIEGPSFWDAAKVRPGMKSLPIRLRRDEKEETTSYLGNRQERT
;
A
#
# COMPACT_ATOMS: atom_id res chain seq x y z
N MET A 1 11.36 13.03 -1.57
CA MET A 1 11.02 12.14 -2.69
C MET A 1 9.52 12.18 -2.91
N ARG A 2 9.03 12.22 -4.16
CA ARG A 2 7.59 12.14 -4.43
C ARG A 2 7.15 10.72 -4.71
N ILE A 3 6.13 10.24 -4.01
CA ILE A 3 5.49 8.95 -4.29
C ILE A 3 3.98 9.13 -4.38
N GLN A 4 3.33 8.22 -5.10
CA GLN A 4 1.87 8.16 -5.14
C GLN A 4 1.38 7.13 -4.13
N VAL A 5 0.46 7.51 -3.26
CA VAL A 5 -0.20 6.59 -2.33
C VAL A 5 -1.67 6.51 -2.70
N SER A 6 -2.18 5.29 -2.84
CA SER A 6 -3.61 5.07 -3.15
C SER A 6 -4.21 4.04 -2.22
N ARG A 7 -5.46 4.27 -1.80
CA ARG A 7 -6.20 3.35 -0.94
C ARG A 7 -7.40 2.78 -1.68
N ASP A 8 -7.49 1.46 -1.74
CA ASP A 8 -8.57 0.80 -2.44
C ASP A 8 -9.93 0.98 -1.77
N LYS A 9 -10.99 0.97 -2.58
CA LYS A 9 -12.37 0.95 -2.12
C LYS A 9 -12.74 -0.44 -1.60
N SER A 10 -12.31 -0.78 -0.39
CA SER A 10 -12.82 -1.97 0.31
C SER A 10 -14.02 -1.63 1.19
N TRP A 11 -14.90 -2.60 1.44
CA TRP A 11 -16.00 -2.46 2.40
C TRP A 11 -15.49 -2.00 3.76
N TYR A 12 -14.34 -2.53 4.20
CA TYR A 12 -13.68 -2.12 5.44
C TYR A 12 -13.14 -0.69 5.40
N ALA A 13 -12.58 -0.26 4.28
CA ALA A 13 -12.06 1.10 4.14
C ALA A 13 -13.16 2.16 4.19
N ARG A 14 -14.41 1.84 3.83
CA ARG A 14 -15.52 2.81 3.81
C ARG A 14 -15.88 3.38 5.17
N PHE A 15 -15.56 2.68 6.26
CA PHE A 15 -16.03 3.06 7.58
C PHE A 15 -15.04 3.94 8.34
N ARG A 16 -13.77 4.07 7.89
CA ARG A 16 -12.72 4.77 8.65
C ARG A 16 -11.61 5.35 7.78
N GLU A 17 -11.13 6.52 8.18
CA GLU A 17 -9.91 7.13 7.67
C GLU A 17 -8.69 6.33 8.12
N LEU A 18 -7.63 6.33 7.32
CA LEU A 18 -6.37 5.66 7.64
C LEU A 18 -5.30 6.73 7.78
N GLU A 19 -4.62 6.74 8.92
CA GLU A 19 -3.47 7.61 9.17
C GLU A 19 -2.23 6.96 8.58
N LEU A 20 -1.43 7.72 7.83
CA LEU A 20 -0.13 7.28 7.36
C LEU A 20 0.97 7.99 8.15
N HIS A 21 1.88 7.17 8.66
CA HIS A 21 3.00 7.59 9.47
C HIS A 21 4.31 7.23 8.75
N VAL A 22 5.27 8.14 8.77
CA VAL A 22 6.62 7.96 8.24
C VAL A 22 7.60 8.09 9.40
N ASP A 23 8.39 7.06 9.66
CA ASP A 23 9.29 6.99 10.83
C ASP A 23 8.61 7.40 12.15
N ASP A 24 7.39 6.87 12.37
CA ASP A 24 6.51 7.14 13.52
C ASP A 24 5.97 8.59 13.62
N GLU A 25 6.23 9.44 12.62
CA GLU A 25 5.63 10.76 12.49
C GLU A 25 4.39 10.73 11.59
N HIS A 26 3.29 11.29 12.08
CA HIS A 26 2.07 11.44 11.28
C HIS A 26 2.34 12.33 10.06
N LEU A 27 1.94 11.86 8.88
CA LEU A 27 2.10 12.60 7.64
C LEU A 27 0.76 13.11 7.11
N PHE A 28 -0.23 12.23 6.96
CA PHE A 28 -1.56 12.57 6.45
C PHE A 28 -2.55 11.42 6.62
N ASP A 29 -3.84 11.74 6.41
CA ASP A 29 -4.94 10.79 6.45
C ASP A 29 -5.47 10.53 5.03
N ILE A 30 -5.85 9.29 4.73
CA ILE A 30 -6.36 8.90 3.42
C ILE A 30 -7.69 8.13 3.52
N LYS A 31 -8.69 8.55 2.74
CA LYS A 31 -10.01 7.89 2.69
C LYS A 31 -10.04 6.75 1.67
N ALA A 32 -11.09 5.93 1.78
CA ALA A 32 -11.32 4.85 0.83
C ALA A 32 -11.52 5.36 -0.60
N GLY A 33 -10.70 4.86 -1.52
CA GLY A 33 -10.75 5.22 -2.94
C GLY A 33 -10.01 6.51 -3.28
N GLU A 34 -9.29 7.10 -2.34
CA GLU A 34 -8.43 8.25 -2.62
C GLU A 34 -7.05 7.82 -3.12
N ALA A 35 -6.46 8.68 -3.94
CA ALA A 35 -5.08 8.60 -4.35
C ALA A 35 -4.47 9.99 -4.22
N MET A 36 -3.28 10.08 -3.63
CA MET A 36 -2.61 11.34 -3.35
C MET A 36 -1.11 11.20 -3.63
N ILE A 37 -0.52 12.29 -4.14
CA ILE A 37 0.93 12.39 -4.30
C ILE A 37 1.47 13.09 -3.05
N ILE A 38 2.47 12.48 -2.43
CA ILE A 38 3.08 12.98 -1.19
C ILE A 38 4.58 13.16 -1.36
N ASP A 39 5.11 14.14 -0.64
CA ASP A 39 6.55 14.37 -0.50
C ASP A 39 7.06 13.65 0.76
N ILE A 40 7.78 12.55 0.57
CA ILE A 40 8.48 11.78 1.61
C ILE A 40 9.80 12.48 1.96
N PRO A 41 10.11 12.69 3.25
CA PRO A 41 11.41 13.22 3.69
C PRO A 41 12.59 12.39 3.15
N PRO A 42 13.72 12.99 2.76
CA PRO A 42 14.83 12.28 2.14
C PRO A 42 15.53 11.27 3.06
N ASN A 43 15.39 11.42 4.38
CA ASN A 43 15.98 10.51 5.37
C ASN A 43 14.99 9.48 5.91
N ALA A 44 13.77 9.45 5.35
CA ALA A 44 12.71 8.57 5.82
C ALA A 44 13.04 7.10 5.52
N LYS A 45 12.90 6.22 6.51
CA LYS A 45 13.23 4.79 6.37
C LYS A 45 12.01 3.92 6.21
N THR A 46 10.91 4.27 6.87
CA THR A 46 9.76 3.39 7.05
C THR A 46 8.47 4.16 6.85
N ILE A 47 7.46 3.47 6.32
CA ILE A 47 6.08 3.96 6.27
C ILE A 47 5.15 2.88 6.81
N HIS A 48 4.16 3.27 7.60
CA HIS A 48 3.13 2.36 8.09
C HIS A 48 1.79 3.07 8.20
N GLY A 49 0.72 2.29 8.20
CA GLY A 49 -0.64 2.78 8.41
C GLY A 49 -1.10 2.52 9.84
N LYS A 50 -1.85 3.46 10.41
CA LYS A 50 -2.45 3.33 11.74
C LYS A 50 -3.94 3.66 11.69
N MET A 51 -4.73 2.94 12.49
CA MET A 51 -6.17 3.13 12.58
C MET A 51 -6.67 2.88 14.01
N ASP A 52 -7.05 3.94 14.72
CA ASP A 52 -7.54 3.97 16.12
C ASP A 52 -6.68 3.21 17.16
N TRP A 53 -6.75 1.88 17.17
CA TRP A 53 -6.07 0.97 18.10
C TRP A 53 -5.23 -0.10 17.39
N LEU A 54 -5.07 0.04 16.08
CA LEU A 54 -4.59 -1.03 15.23
C LEU A 54 -3.53 -0.50 14.24
N GLU A 55 -2.38 -1.17 14.25
CA GLU A 55 -1.25 -0.84 13.39
C GLU A 55 -1.18 -1.81 12.22
N MET A 56 -0.80 -1.29 11.05
CA MET A 56 -0.61 -2.08 9.84
C MET A 56 0.84 -2.56 9.72
N ASN A 57 1.15 -3.27 8.62
CA ASN A 57 2.52 -3.67 8.34
C ASN A 57 3.40 -2.44 8.11
N LEU A 58 4.62 -2.52 8.61
CA LEU A 58 5.68 -1.57 8.33
C LEU A 58 6.31 -1.90 6.98
N LEU A 59 6.44 -0.90 6.10
CA LEU A 59 7.06 -1.01 4.79
C LEU A 59 8.34 -0.19 4.76
N SER A 60 9.44 -0.81 4.32
CA SER A 60 10.73 -0.12 4.14
C SER A 60 10.72 0.74 2.86
N LEU A 61 11.21 1.98 3.00
CA LEU A 61 11.41 2.97 1.94
C LEU A 61 12.79 2.86 1.28
N GLU A 62 13.71 2.02 1.79
CA GLU A 62 15.13 1.95 1.35
C GLU A 62 15.33 1.61 -0.14
N ASN A 63 14.29 1.12 -0.82
CA ASN A 63 14.32 0.78 -2.24
C ASN A 63 13.11 1.35 -2.99
N ILE A 64 12.52 2.45 -2.51
CA ILE A 64 11.42 3.12 -3.21
C ILE A 64 12.01 4.31 -3.98
N GLY A 65 11.83 4.30 -5.29
CA GLY A 65 12.20 5.41 -6.17
C GLY A 65 11.17 6.52 -6.23
N ALA A 66 11.59 7.71 -6.67
CA ALA A 66 10.67 8.80 -6.97
C ALA A 66 9.72 8.41 -8.11
N GLY A 67 8.42 8.63 -7.90
CA GLY A 67 7.36 8.27 -8.85
C GLY A 67 6.82 6.85 -8.71
N GLU A 68 7.31 6.05 -7.74
CA GLU A 68 6.69 4.78 -7.41
C GLU A 68 5.33 4.95 -6.73
N GLN A 69 4.49 3.92 -6.88
CA GLN A 69 3.17 3.86 -6.27
C GLN A 69 3.14 2.86 -5.13
N ILE A 70 2.62 3.29 -3.99
CA ILE A 70 2.25 2.44 -2.87
C ILE A 70 0.73 2.28 -2.86
N LYS A 71 0.28 1.03 -2.91
CA LYS A 71 -1.13 0.67 -2.76
C LYS A 71 -1.41 0.19 -1.35
N ILE A 72 -2.52 0.69 -0.81
CA ILE A 72 -3.09 0.29 0.47
C ILE A 72 -4.28 -0.59 0.16
N GLU A 73 -4.04 -1.90 0.23
CA GLU A 73 -5.06 -2.92 -0.02
C GLU A 73 -5.79 -3.20 1.29
N GLY A 74 -7.09 -2.94 1.31
CA GLY A 74 -7.94 -3.37 2.43
C GLY A 74 -8.03 -4.90 2.49
N PRO A 75 -8.36 -5.48 3.67
CA PRO A 75 -8.54 -6.92 3.77
C PRO A 75 -9.65 -7.38 2.82
N SER A 76 -9.46 -8.54 2.21
CA SER A 76 -10.56 -9.21 1.52
C SER A 76 -11.71 -9.47 2.51
N PHE A 77 -12.93 -9.66 2.01
CA PHE A 77 -14.09 -10.00 2.84
C PHE A 77 -13.82 -11.18 3.79
N TRP A 78 -13.03 -12.16 3.35
CA TRP A 78 -12.66 -13.35 4.13
C TRP A 78 -11.60 -13.07 5.20
N ASP A 79 -10.70 -12.11 4.96
CA ASP A 79 -9.69 -11.71 5.96
C ASP A 79 -10.27 -10.74 6.98
N ALA A 80 -11.22 -9.92 6.55
CA ALA A 80 -12.10 -9.13 7.39
C ALA A 80 -12.90 -9.99 8.38
N ALA A 81 -13.45 -11.12 7.94
CA ALA A 81 -14.17 -12.06 8.80
C ALA A 81 -13.27 -12.74 9.85
N LYS A 82 -11.94 -12.70 9.68
CA LYS A 82 -10.97 -13.20 10.66
C LYS A 82 -10.58 -12.16 11.70
N VAL A 83 -10.99 -10.90 11.53
CA VAL A 83 -10.72 -9.82 12.49
C VAL A 83 -11.51 -10.11 13.77
N ARG A 84 -10.80 -10.44 14.84
CA ARG A 84 -11.37 -10.71 16.16
C ARG A 84 -10.97 -9.63 17.15
N PRO A 85 -11.79 -9.35 18.19
CA PRO A 85 -11.36 -8.52 19.32
C PRO A 85 -10.03 -9.05 19.88
N GLY A 86 -9.01 -8.17 19.97
CA GLY A 86 -7.67 -8.53 20.46
C GLY A 86 -6.58 -8.75 19.39
N MET A 87 -6.90 -8.67 18.09
CA MET A 87 -5.86 -8.62 17.06
C MET A 87 -5.09 -7.29 17.09
N LYS A 88 -3.76 -7.37 17.04
CA LYS A 88 -2.86 -6.21 17.03
C LYS A 88 -2.74 -5.53 15.67
N SER A 89 -3.01 -6.24 14.58
CA SER A 89 -2.88 -5.74 13.21
C SER A 89 -3.96 -6.30 12.28
N LEU A 90 -4.36 -5.50 11.28
CA LEU A 90 -5.31 -5.90 10.24
C LEU A 90 -4.55 -6.52 9.06
N PRO A 91 -5.24 -7.33 8.23
CA PRO A 91 -4.73 -7.77 6.93
C PRO A 91 -4.72 -6.65 5.88
N ILE A 92 -4.74 -5.37 6.27
CA ILE A 92 -4.51 -4.26 5.34
C ILE A 92 -3.02 -4.28 5.03
N ARG A 93 -2.66 -4.28 3.74
CA ARG A 93 -1.26 -4.34 3.31
C ARG A 93 -0.88 -3.10 2.55
N LEU A 94 0.20 -2.46 2.99
CA LEU A 94 0.98 -1.55 2.16
C LEU A 94 1.83 -2.39 1.22
N ARG A 95 1.59 -2.25 -0.08
CA ARG A 95 2.34 -2.93 -1.15
C ARG A 95 2.86 -1.94 -2.15
N ARG A 96 4.02 -2.26 -2.73
CA ARG A 96 4.50 -1.57 -3.92
C ARG A 96 3.69 -2.07 -5.10
N ASP A 97 3.28 -1.17 -5.97
CA ASP A 97 2.82 -1.57 -7.29
C ASP A 97 4.07 -1.97 -8.07
N GLU A 98 4.43 -3.25 -8.01
CA GLU A 98 5.38 -3.79 -8.97
C GLU A 98 4.73 -3.56 -10.34
N LYS A 99 5.28 -2.65 -11.14
CA LYS A 99 5.00 -2.68 -12.57
C LYS A 99 5.31 -4.11 -12.98
N GLU A 100 4.29 -4.86 -13.38
CA GLU A 100 4.52 -6.08 -14.13
C GLU A 100 5.48 -5.69 -15.25
N GLU A 101 6.74 -6.10 -15.14
CA GLU A 101 7.57 -6.24 -16.30
C GLU A 101 6.80 -7.24 -17.15
N THR A 102 6.03 -6.72 -18.11
CA THR A 102 5.51 -7.50 -19.21
C THR A 102 6.73 -7.94 -20.00
N THR A 103 7.42 -8.97 -19.50
CA THR A 103 8.32 -9.79 -20.28
C THR A 103 7.39 -10.49 -21.26
N SER A 104 7.05 -9.79 -22.33
CA SER A 104 6.37 -10.34 -23.47
C SER A 104 7.24 -11.49 -23.94
N TYR A 105 6.84 -12.72 -23.59
CA TYR A 105 7.26 -13.91 -24.29
C TYR A 105 6.71 -13.81 -25.72
N LEU A 106 7.32 -12.96 -26.54
CA LEU A 106 7.26 -13.09 -27.98
C LEU A 106 8.13 -14.30 -28.30
N GLY A 107 7.48 -15.46 -28.22
CA GLY A 107 8.04 -16.73 -28.62
C GLY A 107 8.59 -16.61 -30.03
N ASN A 108 9.83 -17.09 -30.19
CA ASN A 108 10.42 -17.43 -31.47
C ASN A 108 9.46 -18.34 -32.24
N ARG A 109 8.61 -17.74 -33.07
CA ARG A 109 7.93 -18.45 -34.16
C ARG A 109 8.95 -18.53 -35.28
N GLN A 110 9.83 -19.53 -35.20
CA GLN A 110 10.63 -19.96 -36.34
C GLN A 110 9.69 -20.20 -37.52
N GLU A 111 9.93 -19.46 -38.58
CA GLU A 111 9.29 -19.63 -39.88
C GLU A 111 9.57 -21.05 -40.37
N ARG A 112 8.51 -21.85 -40.45
CA ARG A 112 8.45 -23.04 -41.30
C ARG A 112 7.56 -22.67 -42.48
N THR A 113 8.18 -22.41 -43.63
CA THR A 113 8.00 -23.13 -44.90
C THR A 113 8.78 -22.44 -46.00
#